data_AF-A0A293LZI6-F1
#
_entry.id   AF-A0A293LZI6-F1
#
_cell.length_a   1.000
_cell.length_b   1.000
_cell.length_c   1.000
_cell.angle_alpha   90.00
_cell.angle_beta   90.00
_cell.angle_gamma   90.00
#
_symmetry.space_group_name_H-M   'P 1'
#
loop_
_entity.id
_entity.type
_entity.pdbx_description
1 polymer ?
#
loop_
_entity_poly.entity_id
_entity_poly.type
_entity_poly.pdbx_seq_one_letter_code
_entity_poly.pdbx_strand_id
1 'polypeptide(L)'
;MCRLTMPPRHPHGRRTRRAAFPSPAVMVFSIEPVSWCKDGADENKKPRRADKSCVQYRHVLVALGFLGLANVYGMRVNLNVALVAMVNHTAVQETTLPSDCPLPSEVSSYNASKASSRATQDGPFTWDPVLQGIVLGSFFYGYIVTPIPGGRMSEAFGAKWLFGLGTFFTGLLSLLIPVAAYAGEGYLIAVRVLQGIGEGVTYPAIEAQVAHWIPINQRATAVSLIHAGGFFGVAVGMYVSGLLAATDFMGGWPSVFYVFGIWTCVWFVLWAIFTSNTPAEHPWAGSEEILMIEADLADQKPTLEKKLPWTDIATSLPVFGVVMAHFGTHWLQYVLVSELPTYLGTVLHFDISKNGFYSALPYVGAIVAGSVSGVAADFLRRRRYMSATAVRKLFNGLAHFVPSVMLLIVPSVGGCNGFVNLLLFVVAGTVRGTSEAGYMAIPVDMAPAYAGTILGICVCIGNTTGFIVPYITGVLTAEENTVRQWSYSFYIAGGVGLFTGLCFQLFASAEVQSWGLGPQRRPTVEEKQMVANGDVQDLEVKTAL
;
A
#
# COMPACT_ATOMS: atom_id res chain seq x y z
N MET A 1 -38.86 36.94 45.59
CA MET A 1 -40.25 36.88 45.09
C MET A 1 -40.34 37.69 43.80
N CYS A 2 -41.00 37.08 42.80
CA CYS A 2 -41.20 37.46 41.40
C CYS A 2 -41.33 38.94 41.03
N ARG A 3 -40.84 39.31 39.83
CA ARG A 3 -41.74 39.58 38.68
C ARG A 3 -40.99 39.73 37.35
N LEU A 4 -41.46 38.94 36.38
CA LEU A 4 -41.30 39.09 34.92
C LEU A 4 -42.03 40.35 34.44
N THR A 5 -41.49 41.02 33.40
CA THR A 5 -42.25 41.57 32.27
C THR A 5 -41.32 42.05 31.12
N MET A 6 -41.58 41.53 29.91
CA MET A 6 -41.32 42.16 28.59
C MET A 6 -42.67 42.65 28.01
N PRO A 7 -42.79 43.35 26.86
CA PRO A 7 -41.95 44.35 26.18
C PRO A 7 -42.79 45.62 25.81
N PRO A 8 -42.34 46.53 24.92
CA PRO A 8 -42.99 46.57 23.59
C PRO A 8 -42.06 46.88 22.39
N ARG A 9 -42.68 46.72 21.21
CA ARG A 9 -42.16 46.60 19.83
C ARG A 9 -41.78 47.95 19.16
N HIS A 10 -40.75 47.85 18.30
CA HIS A 10 -40.47 48.45 16.97
C HIS A 10 -41.13 49.76 16.50
N PRO A 11 -40.41 50.52 15.64
CA PRO A 11 -40.75 50.44 14.22
C PRO A 11 -39.58 50.21 13.24
N HIS A 12 -40.02 49.90 12.03
CA HIS A 12 -39.36 49.38 10.83
C HIS A 12 -38.10 50.07 10.29
N GLY A 13 -37.20 49.23 9.77
CA GLY A 13 -36.32 49.55 8.65
C GLY A 13 -36.05 48.28 7.82
N ARG A 14 -36.79 48.10 6.71
CA ARG A 14 -36.56 47.04 5.72
C ARG A 14 -35.21 47.26 5.02
N ARG A 15 -34.31 46.28 5.09
CA ARG A 15 -33.33 46.02 4.03
C ARG A 15 -33.19 44.52 3.81
N THR A 16 -33.58 44.11 2.61
CA THR A 16 -33.42 42.79 2.02
C THR A 16 -31.93 42.43 1.92
N ARG A 17 -31.53 41.29 2.48
CA ARG A 17 -30.30 40.59 2.05
C ARG A 17 -30.65 39.16 1.68
N ARG A 18 -30.46 38.87 0.41
CA ARG A 18 -30.53 37.56 -0.22
C ARG A 18 -29.57 36.59 0.48
N ALA A 19 -30.05 35.39 0.73
CA ALA A 19 -29.20 34.25 1.08
C ALA A 19 -28.26 33.94 -0.10
N ALA A 20 -26.96 33.98 0.16
CA ALA A 20 -25.95 33.48 -0.76
C ALA A 20 -25.52 32.10 -0.26
N PHE A 21 -25.80 31.07 -1.05
CA PHE A 21 -25.16 29.76 -0.96
C PHE A 21 -23.64 29.92 -1.17
N PRO A 22 -22.77 29.25 -0.40
CA PRO A 22 -21.36 29.19 -0.76
C PRO A 22 -21.17 28.22 -1.94
N SER A 23 -20.61 28.75 -3.03
CA SER A 23 -20.11 28.01 -4.20
C SER A 23 -18.90 27.13 -3.79
N PRO A 24 -18.58 26.05 -4.54
CA PRO A 24 -17.61 25.06 -4.09
C PRO A 24 -16.20 25.66 -4.18
N ALA A 25 -15.55 25.80 -3.04
CA ALA A 25 -14.14 26.17 -2.99
C ALA A 25 -13.31 24.99 -3.53
N VAL A 26 -12.70 25.20 -4.70
CA VAL A 26 -11.59 24.41 -5.19
C VAL A 26 -10.50 24.43 -4.11
N MET A 27 -10.22 23.25 -3.54
CA MET A 27 -9.20 23.07 -2.51
C MET A 27 -7.82 23.16 -3.17
N VAL A 28 -7.33 24.38 -3.34
CA VAL A 28 -5.96 24.67 -3.77
C VAL A 28 -5.03 24.31 -2.62
N PHE A 29 -4.01 23.49 -2.90
CA PHE A 29 -2.91 23.20 -2.00
C PHE A 29 -2.30 24.51 -1.46
N SER A 30 -2.54 24.81 -0.19
CA SER A 30 -1.80 25.86 0.51
C SER A 30 -0.66 25.19 1.25
N ILE A 31 0.50 25.11 0.61
CA ILE A 31 1.78 24.99 1.31
C ILE A 31 1.94 26.36 1.98
N GLU A 32 1.80 26.42 3.30
CA GLU A 32 2.09 27.66 4.03
C GLU A 32 3.54 28.09 3.75
N PRO A 33 3.80 29.35 3.38
CA PRO A 33 5.15 29.82 3.16
C PRO A 33 5.93 29.78 4.49
N VAL A 34 7.12 29.17 4.44
CA VAL A 34 8.10 29.15 5.53
C VAL A 34 8.33 30.58 6.02
N SER A 35 7.82 30.89 7.21
CA SER A 35 8.06 32.18 7.85
C SER A 35 9.45 32.18 8.47
N TRP A 36 10.25 33.17 8.10
CA TRP A 36 11.60 33.38 8.63
C TRP A 36 11.48 33.89 10.08
N CYS A 37 11.80 33.05 11.05
CA CYS A 37 11.77 33.43 12.46
C CYS A 37 12.97 34.33 12.81
N LYS A 38 12.67 35.48 13.44
CA LYS A 38 13.64 36.37 14.09
C LYS A 38 13.90 35.90 15.52
N ASP A 39 15.16 35.94 15.92
CA ASP A 39 15.64 35.54 17.24
C ASP A 39 15.23 36.53 18.34
N GLY A 40 14.79 35.99 19.47
CA GLY A 40 14.74 36.68 20.76
C GLY A 40 15.54 35.85 21.76
N ALA A 41 16.77 36.26 22.02
CA ALA A 41 17.67 35.60 22.96
C ALA A 41 17.35 36.00 24.41
N ASP A 42 17.23 35.01 25.29
CA ASP A 42 17.14 35.20 26.74
C ASP A 42 18.33 34.45 27.38
N GLU A 43 19.35 35.21 27.79
CA GLU A 43 20.61 34.71 28.37
C GLU A 43 20.45 34.42 29.87
N ASN A 44 20.03 33.21 30.28
CA ASN A 44 20.44 32.63 31.59
C ASN A 44 19.94 31.20 31.92
N LYS A 45 19.98 30.25 30.98
CA LYS A 45 19.82 28.81 31.31
C LYS A 45 20.79 27.94 30.52
N LYS A 46 21.45 26.99 31.20
CA LYS A 46 22.27 25.93 30.57
C LYS A 46 21.46 25.26 29.43
N PRO A 47 22.05 24.98 28.26
CA PRO A 47 21.30 24.55 27.09
C PRO A 47 20.84 23.08 27.26
N ARG A 48 19.60 22.86 27.70
CA ARG A 48 18.85 21.68 27.27
C ARG A 48 18.34 22.01 25.87
N ARG A 49 18.83 21.29 24.84
CA ARG A 49 18.51 21.42 23.41
C ARG A 49 17.12 22.02 23.16
N ALA A 50 17.10 23.34 23.01
CA ALA A 50 15.98 24.09 22.50
C ALA A 50 16.39 24.56 21.12
N ASP A 51 16.30 23.66 20.13
CA ASP A 51 16.30 24.08 18.73
C ASP A 51 15.08 23.48 18.08
N LYS A 52 14.16 24.36 17.70
CA LYS A 52 13.07 24.01 16.79
C LYS A 52 13.73 23.56 15.48
N SER A 53 13.78 22.25 15.24
CA SER A 53 14.17 21.76 13.92
C SER A 53 13.23 22.37 12.89
N CYS A 54 13.78 23.09 11.91
CA CYS A 54 13.02 23.67 10.80
C CYS A 54 12.33 22.58 9.96
N VAL A 55 12.87 21.36 10.00
CA VAL A 55 12.33 20.19 9.28
C VAL A 55 11.65 19.27 10.29
N GLN A 56 10.38 18.95 10.02
CA GLN A 56 9.63 17.91 10.72
C GLN A 56 9.98 16.53 10.14
N TYR A 57 10.67 15.70 10.93
CA TYR A 57 11.24 14.45 10.44
C TYR A 57 10.18 13.38 10.15
N ARG A 58 8.96 13.51 10.70
CA ARG A 58 7.83 12.65 10.30
C ARG A 58 7.52 12.71 8.80
N HIS A 59 7.70 13.87 8.17
CA HIS A 59 7.44 14.03 6.73
C HIS A 59 8.58 13.46 5.89
N VAL A 60 9.81 13.52 6.41
CA VAL A 60 10.97 12.87 5.80
C VAL A 60 10.78 11.34 5.82
N LEU A 61 10.30 10.79 6.93
CA LEU A 61 9.95 9.38 7.04
C LEU A 61 8.90 8.97 6.00
N VAL A 62 7.83 9.76 5.84
CA VAL A 62 6.79 9.50 4.82
C VAL A 62 7.37 9.54 3.41
N ALA A 63 8.21 10.51 3.08
CA ALA A 63 8.84 10.62 1.77
C ALA A 63 9.80 9.46 1.47
N LEU A 64 10.63 9.08 2.46
CA LEU A 64 11.55 7.94 2.31
C LEU A 64 10.80 6.61 2.29
N GLY A 65 9.71 6.47 3.04
CA GLY A 65 8.82 5.31 3.00
C GLY A 65 8.13 5.16 1.64
N PHE A 66 7.64 6.26 1.06
CA PHE A 66 7.14 6.31 -0.32
C PHE A 66 8.19 5.80 -1.31
N LEU A 67 9.41 6.34 -1.26
CA LEU A 67 10.49 5.92 -2.17
C LEU A 67 10.92 4.47 -1.93
N GLY A 68 10.90 4.00 -0.69
CA GLY A 68 11.19 2.62 -0.34
C GLY A 68 10.20 1.65 -0.96
N LEU A 69 8.89 1.90 -0.78
CA LEU A 69 7.86 1.08 -1.44
C LEU A 69 7.89 1.22 -2.96
N ALA A 70 8.23 2.40 -3.49
CA ALA A 70 8.42 2.57 -4.93
C ALA A 70 9.54 1.68 -5.48
N ASN A 71 10.67 1.59 -4.77
CA ASN A 71 11.78 0.73 -5.16
C ASN A 71 11.40 -0.76 -5.09
N VAL A 72 10.78 -1.19 -3.99
CA VAL A 72 10.30 -2.56 -3.78
C VAL A 72 9.35 -2.98 -4.92
N TYR A 73 8.31 -2.19 -5.19
CA TYR A 73 7.36 -2.52 -6.25
C TYR A 73 7.94 -2.37 -7.66
N GLY A 74 8.85 -1.41 -7.87
CA GLY A 74 9.57 -1.28 -9.13
C GLY A 74 10.38 -2.53 -9.45
N MET A 75 11.12 -3.07 -8.47
CA MET A 75 11.85 -4.34 -8.61
C MET A 75 10.92 -5.55 -8.76
N ARG A 76 9.72 -5.51 -8.19
CA ARG A 76 8.76 -6.61 -8.36
C ARG A 76 8.29 -6.75 -9.80
N VAL A 77 8.02 -5.63 -10.48
CA VAL A 77 7.46 -5.62 -11.84
C VAL A 77 8.51 -5.57 -12.94
N ASN A 78 9.76 -5.22 -12.63
CA ASN A 78 10.80 -5.07 -13.64
C ASN A 78 11.08 -6.36 -14.41
N LEU A 79 11.01 -7.53 -13.75
CA LEU A 79 11.17 -8.83 -14.38
C LEU A 79 10.03 -9.13 -15.35
N ASN A 80 8.79 -8.73 -15.04
CA ASN A 80 7.65 -8.94 -15.93
C ASN A 80 7.88 -8.29 -17.31
N VAL A 81 8.52 -7.12 -17.32
CA VAL A 81 8.86 -6.39 -18.54
C VAL A 81 10.15 -6.92 -19.18
N ALA A 82 11.19 -7.13 -18.37
CA ALA A 82 12.47 -7.64 -18.85
C ALA A 82 12.36 -9.03 -19.47
N LEU A 83 11.45 -9.88 -18.97
CA LEU A 83 11.23 -11.24 -19.48
C LEU A 83 10.95 -11.27 -20.99
N VAL A 84 10.23 -10.26 -21.50
CA VAL A 84 9.93 -10.15 -22.94
C VAL A 84 11.20 -10.01 -23.78
N ALA A 85 12.24 -9.36 -23.26
CA ALA A 85 13.55 -9.23 -23.91
C ALA A 85 14.52 -10.38 -23.55
N MET A 86 14.18 -11.21 -22.57
CA MET A 86 14.98 -12.36 -22.15
C MET A 86 14.65 -13.62 -22.96
N VAL A 87 13.39 -13.77 -23.38
CA VAL A 87 12.90 -14.97 -24.07
C VAL A 87 13.02 -14.85 -25.59
N ASN A 88 13.34 -15.97 -26.23
CA ASN A 88 13.28 -16.14 -27.67
C ASN A 88 11.84 -16.48 -28.12
N HIS A 89 11.15 -15.52 -28.75
CA HIS A 89 9.73 -15.69 -29.14
C HIS A 89 9.56 -16.52 -30.42
N THR A 90 10.57 -16.56 -31.30
CA THR A 90 10.51 -17.40 -32.51
C THR A 90 10.56 -18.89 -32.21
N ALA A 91 11.06 -19.28 -31.03
CA ALA A 91 11.09 -20.67 -30.56
C ALA A 91 9.83 -21.11 -29.78
N VAL A 92 8.98 -20.18 -29.33
CA VAL A 92 7.95 -20.42 -28.29
C VAL A 92 6.51 -20.26 -28.82
N GLN A 93 6.30 -20.01 -30.12
CA GLN A 93 4.94 -19.82 -30.65
C GLN A 93 4.02 -21.04 -30.42
N GLU A 94 2.99 -20.86 -29.57
CA GLU A 94 1.79 -21.69 -29.52
C GLU A 94 0.51 -20.83 -29.58
N THR A 95 -0.34 -21.22 -30.54
CA THR A 95 -1.81 -21.14 -30.65
C THR A 95 -2.56 -19.90 -30.13
N THR A 96 -2.92 -18.99 -31.04
CA THR A 96 -3.99 -18.01 -30.80
C THR A 96 -5.32 -18.73 -30.64
N LEU A 97 -5.85 -18.77 -29.42
CA LEU A 97 -7.19 -19.29 -29.13
C LEU A 97 -8.28 -18.39 -29.73
N PRO A 98 -9.40 -18.95 -30.23
CA PRO A 98 -10.49 -18.17 -30.79
C PRO A 98 -11.18 -17.29 -29.72
N SER A 99 -11.52 -16.05 -30.09
CA SER A 99 -12.30 -15.12 -29.27
C SER A 99 -13.63 -14.76 -29.94
N ASP A 100 -14.66 -14.49 -29.13
CA ASP A 100 -16.04 -14.26 -29.60
C ASP A 100 -16.33 -12.82 -30.05
N CYS A 101 -15.49 -11.85 -29.67
CA CYS A 101 -15.73 -10.45 -30.05
C CYS A 101 -15.17 -10.16 -31.44
N PRO A 102 -15.87 -9.33 -32.25
CA PRO A 102 -15.42 -9.00 -33.58
C PRO A 102 -14.10 -8.22 -33.54
N LEU A 103 -13.15 -8.61 -34.41
CA LEU A 103 -11.92 -7.87 -34.61
C LEU A 103 -12.22 -6.43 -35.08
N PRO A 104 -11.41 -5.43 -34.70
CA PRO A 104 -11.56 -4.06 -35.17
C PRO A 104 -11.54 -4.03 -36.71
N SER A 105 -12.47 -3.29 -37.32
CA SER A 105 -12.71 -3.21 -38.77
C SER A 105 -11.54 -2.67 -39.60
N GLU A 106 -10.40 -2.34 -39.00
CA GLU A 106 -9.21 -1.79 -39.66
C GLU A 106 -8.14 -2.84 -40.04
N VAL A 107 -8.38 -4.15 -39.83
CA VAL A 107 -7.48 -5.20 -40.36
C VAL A 107 -7.93 -5.65 -41.75
N SER A 108 -8.13 -4.68 -42.65
CA SER A 108 -8.19 -4.95 -44.09
C SER A 108 -6.76 -5.09 -44.61
N SER A 109 -6.24 -6.32 -44.66
CA SER A 109 -5.25 -6.86 -45.63
C SER A 109 -4.08 -5.98 -46.14
N TYR A 110 -3.64 -4.95 -45.42
CA TYR A 110 -2.63 -4.02 -45.92
C TYR A 110 -1.64 -3.57 -44.85
N ASN A 111 -1.01 -4.52 -44.14
CA ASN A 111 0.27 -4.29 -43.42
C ASN A 111 0.93 -5.55 -42.81
N ALA A 112 0.65 -6.75 -43.32
CA ALA A 112 1.36 -7.97 -42.87
C ALA A 112 2.88 -7.91 -43.16
N SER A 113 3.33 -7.02 -44.05
CA SER A 113 4.75 -6.87 -44.42
C SER A 113 5.49 -5.75 -43.69
N LYS A 114 4.81 -4.86 -42.93
CA LYS A 114 5.47 -3.77 -42.16
C LYS A 114 5.45 -3.95 -40.66
N ALA A 115 4.58 -4.80 -40.11
CA ALA A 115 4.62 -5.19 -38.70
C ALA A 115 5.87 -6.02 -38.34
N SER A 116 6.56 -6.60 -39.33
CA SER A 116 7.82 -7.32 -39.16
C SER A 116 9.05 -6.42 -38.93
N SER A 117 8.91 -5.09 -38.89
CA SER A 117 10.05 -4.15 -38.87
C SER A 117 10.38 -3.52 -37.51
N ARG A 118 9.74 -3.95 -36.42
CA ARG A 118 10.35 -3.88 -35.08
C ARG A 118 10.53 -5.31 -34.59
N ALA A 119 11.48 -6.01 -35.21
CA ALA A 119 12.04 -7.20 -34.56
C ALA A 119 12.71 -6.71 -33.27
N THR A 120 12.00 -6.81 -32.15
CA THR A 120 12.65 -6.97 -30.85
C THR A 120 13.68 -8.07 -31.04
N GLN A 121 14.96 -7.77 -30.84
CA GLN A 121 15.99 -8.80 -30.85
C GLN A 121 15.53 -9.92 -29.91
N ASP A 122 15.42 -11.15 -30.43
CA ASP A 122 15.00 -12.29 -29.62
C ASP A 122 16.01 -12.49 -28.48
N GLY A 123 15.49 -12.79 -27.30
CA GLY A 123 16.30 -12.98 -26.11
C GLY A 123 17.14 -14.27 -26.16
N PRO A 124 18.17 -14.39 -25.31
CA PRO A 124 19.09 -15.53 -25.33
C PRO A 124 18.49 -16.83 -24.78
N PHE A 125 17.32 -16.79 -24.13
CA PHE A 125 16.76 -17.94 -23.41
C PHE A 125 15.56 -18.56 -24.15
N THR A 126 15.57 -19.89 -24.31
CA THR A 126 14.47 -20.67 -24.88
C THR A 126 13.58 -21.24 -23.77
N TRP A 127 12.94 -20.36 -22.99
CA TRP A 127 12.04 -20.75 -21.91
C TRP A 127 10.62 -20.96 -22.42
N ASP A 128 10.04 -22.12 -22.14
CA ASP A 128 8.64 -22.40 -22.44
C ASP A 128 7.70 -21.58 -21.53
N PRO A 129 6.41 -21.43 -21.89
CA PRO A 129 5.46 -20.61 -21.14
C PRO A 129 5.27 -21.06 -19.69
N VAL A 130 5.40 -22.36 -19.40
CA VAL A 130 5.26 -22.89 -18.03
C VAL A 130 6.45 -22.42 -17.18
N LEU A 131 7.67 -22.56 -17.67
CA LEU A 131 8.86 -22.08 -16.98
C LEU A 131 8.84 -20.56 -16.76
N GLN A 132 8.44 -19.78 -17.76
CA GLN A 132 8.24 -18.34 -17.62
C GLN A 132 7.28 -18.01 -16.46
N GLY A 133 6.16 -18.71 -16.39
CA GLY A 133 5.20 -18.60 -15.28
C GLY A 133 5.80 -18.94 -13.92
N ILE A 134 6.61 -20.01 -13.85
CA ILE A 134 7.32 -20.41 -12.62
C ILE A 134 8.33 -19.34 -12.18
N VAL A 135 9.12 -18.80 -13.10
CA VAL A 135 10.11 -17.75 -12.80
C VAL A 135 9.42 -16.50 -12.26
N LEU A 136 8.33 -16.06 -12.89
CA LEU A 136 7.53 -14.92 -12.42
C LEU A 136 6.89 -15.20 -11.05
N GLY A 137 6.30 -16.38 -10.87
CA GLY A 137 5.60 -16.79 -9.66
C GLY A 137 6.50 -17.09 -8.47
N SER A 138 7.75 -17.52 -8.70
CA SER A 138 8.67 -17.99 -7.65
C SER A 138 8.97 -16.97 -6.56
N PHE A 139 8.87 -15.67 -6.87
CA PHE A 139 8.92 -14.59 -5.89
C PHE A 139 7.91 -14.78 -4.75
N PHE A 140 6.69 -15.20 -5.08
CA PHE A 140 5.63 -15.33 -4.10
C PHE A 140 5.86 -16.47 -3.11
N TYR A 141 6.62 -17.51 -3.48
CA TYR A 141 6.96 -18.62 -2.59
C TYR A 141 7.71 -18.14 -1.34
N GLY A 142 8.62 -17.18 -1.49
CA GLY A 142 9.30 -16.54 -0.37
C GLY A 142 8.43 -15.51 0.35
N TYR A 143 7.71 -14.70 -0.44
CA TYR A 143 6.98 -13.52 0.05
C TYR A 143 5.81 -13.84 0.97
N ILE A 144 5.16 -15.00 0.84
CA ILE A 144 4.01 -15.37 1.69
C ILE A 144 4.46 -15.76 3.10
N VAL A 145 5.65 -16.34 3.25
CA VAL A 145 6.11 -16.92 4.52
C VAL A 145 6.61 -15.83 5.48
N THR A 146 7.26 -14.81 4.95
CA THR A 146 7.99 -13.80 5.73
C THR A 146 7.19 -12.68 6.42
N PRO A 147 5.96 -12.30 6.02
CA PRO A 147 5.22 -11.22 6.68
C PRO A 147 4.92 -11.50 8.15
N ILE A 148 4.58 -12.75 8.50
CA ILE A 148 4.29 -13.16 9.89
C ILE A 148 5.54 -13.03 10.79
N PRO A 149 6.68 -13.70 10.50
CA PRO A 149 7.89 -13.53 11.30
C PRO A 149 8.45 -12.11 11.18
N GLY A 150 8.31 -11.46 10.01
CA GLY A 150 8.71 -10.07 9.79
C GLY A 150 7.99 -9.09 10.71
N GLY A 151 6.70 -9.28 10.93
CA GLY A 151 5.92 -8.49 11.89
C GLY A 151 6.43 -8.60 13.33
N ARG A 152 6.85 -9.79 13.76
CA ARG A 152 7.47 -9.98 15.08
C ARG A 152 8.88 -9.42 15.16
N MET A 153 9.65 -9.58 14.09
CA MET A 153 11.00 -9.03 14.00
C MET A 153 10.99 -7.50 14.00
N SER A 154 9.98 -6.85 13.40
CA SER A 154 9.89 -5.39 13.37
C SER A 154 9.62 -4.82 14.76
N GLU A 155 8.79 -5.51 15.54
CA GLU A 155 8.53 -5.20 16.95
C GLU A 155 9.77 -5.45 17.82
N ALA A 156 10.51 -6.54 17.59
CA ALA A 156 11.60 -6.98 18.46
C ALA A 156 12.96 -6.30 18.19
N PHE A 157 13.33 -6.15 16.92
CA PHE A 157 14.67 -5.70 16.50
C PHE A 157 14.69 -4.26 15.96
N GLY A 158 13.54 -3.59 15.98
CA GLY A 158 13.38 -2.24 15.46
C GLY A 158 13.02 -2.24 13.98
N ALA A 159 11.90 -1.58 13.68
CA ALA A 159 11.32 -1.60 12.36
C ALA A 159 12.12 -0.82 11.30
N LYS A 160 12.99 0.12 11.71
CA LYS A 160 13.91 0.83 10.80
C LYS A 160 14.81 -0.16 10.06
N TRP A 161 15.52 -1.01 10.82
CA TRP A 161 16.53 -1.88 10.25
C TRP A 161 15.90 -3.01 9.44
N LEU A 162 14.73 -3.51 9.87
CA LEU A 162 14.05 -4.55 9.11
C LEU A 162 13.57 -4.06 7.74
N PHE A 163 12.94 -2.89 7.67
CA PHE A 163 12.52 -2.31 6.38
C PHE A 163 13.73 -2.00 5.48
N GLY A 164 14.77 -1.37 6.05
CA GLY A 164 15.97 -1.00 5.32
C GLY A 164 16.76 -2.20 4.80
N LEU A 165 17.09 -3.15 5.67
CA LEU A 165 17.89 -4.33 5.32
C LEU A 165 17.14 -5.28 4.39
N GLY A 166 15.82 -5.45 4.57
CA GLY A 166 15.01 -6.27 3.65
C GLY A 166 15.02 -5.69 2.23
N THR A 167 14.86 -4.37 2.12
CA THR A 167 14.92 -3.64 0.83
C THR A 167 16.34 -3.68 0.23
N PHE A 168 17.37 -3.49 1.05
CA PHE A 168 18.78 -3.57 0.62
C PHE A 168 19.15 -4.96 0.11
N PHE A 169 18.79 -6.00 0.85
CA PHE A 169 19.02 -7.39 0.48
C PHE A 169 18.36 -7.71 -0.87
N THR A 170 17.12 -7.26 -1.05
CA THR A 170 16.41 -7.39 -2.33
C THR A 170 17.11 -6.65 -3.48
N GLY A 171 17.63 -5.45 -3.21
CA GLY A 171 18.43 -4.68 -4.17
C GLY A 171 19.69 -5.42 -4.61
N LEU A 172 20.44 -6.01 -3.67
CA LEU A 172 21.62 -6.84 -3.98
C LEU A 172 21.27 -8.07 -4.81
N LEU A 173 20.18 -8.75 -4.46
CA LEU A 173 19.69 -9.89 -5.23
C LEU A 173 19.24 -9.49 -6.63
N SER A 174 18.69 -8.29 -6.80
CA SER A 174 18.35 -7.75 -8.13
C SER A 174 19.61 -7.66 -9.00
N LEU A 175 20.74 -7.17 -8.47
CA LEU A 175 22.01 -7.12 -9.19
C LEU A 175 22.53 -8.51 -9.62
N LEU A 176 22.16 -9.55 -8.87
CA LEU A 176 22.53 -10.94 -9.16
C LEU A 176 21.65 -11.61 -10.22
N ILE A 177 20.47 -11.05 -10.54
CA ILE A 177 19.53 -11.67 -11.50
C ILE A 177 20.17 -11.97 -12.86
N PRO A 178 20.90 -11.05 -13.51
CA PRO A 178 21.48 -11.34 -14.81
C PRO A 178 22.47 -12.52 -14.77
N VAL A 179 23.32 -12.56 -13.74
CA VAL A 179 24.30 -13.63 -13.55
C VAL A 179 23.59 -14.96 -13.28
N ALA A 180 22.55 -14.95 -12.45
CA ALA A 180 21.76 -16.13 -12.14
C ALA A 180 21.02 -16.67 -13.36
N ALA A 181 20.47 -15.80 -14.22
CA ALA A 181 19.79 -16.21 -15.45
C ALA A 181 20.73 -16.94 -16.42
N TYR A 182 21.98 -16.47 -16.59
CA TYR A 182 22.98 -17.15 -17.41
C TYR A 182 23.53 -18.44 -16.77
N ALA A 183 23.56 -18.53 -15.43
CA ALA A 183 23.99 -19.74 -14.73
C ALA A 183 22.96 -20.87 -14.82
N GLY A 184 21.68 -20.55 -14.93
CA GLY A 184 20.59 -21.49 -15.14
C GLY A 184 19.29 -21.09 -14.46
N GLU A 185 18.18 -21.62 -14.97
CA GLU A 185 16.82 -21.34 -14.49
C GLU A 185 16.63 -21.59 -12.98
N GLY A 186 17.22 -22.66 -12.43
CA GLY A 186 17.13 -22.97 -11.00
C GLY A 186 17.78 -21.91 -10.10
N TYR A 187 18.90 -21.31 -10.54
CA TYR A 187 19.56 -20.22 -9.81
C TYR A 187 18.71 -18.94 -9.85
N LEU A 188 18.11 -18.63 -11.01
CA LEU A 188 17.20 -17.51 -11.14
C LEU A 188 15.99 -17.67 -10.23
N ILE A 189 15.37 -18.85 -10.20
CA ILE A 189 14.26 -19.19 -9.29
C ILE A 189 14.69 -19.01 -7.83
N ALA A 190 15.86 -19.52 -7.44
CA ALA A 190 16.37 -19.36 -6.08
C ALA A 190 16.56 -17.88 -5.69
N VAL A 191 17.15 -17.06 -6.57
CA VAL A 191 17.30 -15.61 -6.35
C VAL A 191 15.94 -14.94 -6.19
N ARG A 192 14.94 -15.32 -7.00
CA ARG A 192 13.57 -14.79 -6.91
C ARG A 192 12.88 -15.15 -5.60
N VAL A 193 13.02 -16.39 -5.13
CA VAL A 193 12.50 -16.81 -3.82
C VAL A 193 13.14 -15.98 -2.71
N LEU A 194 14.46 -15.77 -2.76
CA LEU A 194 15.19 -14.96 -1.78
C LEU A 194 14.77 -13.48 -1.81
N GLN A 195 14.48 -12.92 -3.00
CA GLN A 195 13.89 -11.58 -3.10
C GLN A 195 12.52 -11.52 -2.43
N GLY A 196 11.68 -12.54 -2.63
CA GLY A 196 10.40 -12.66 -1.94
C GLY A 196 10.54 -12.61 -0.41
N ILE A 197 11.51 -13.36 0.12
CA ILE A 197 11.83 -13.38 1.56
C ILE A 197 12.26 -11.99 2.05
N GLY A 198 13.13 -11.30 1.29
CA GLY A 198 13.61 -9.96 1.62
C GLY A 198 12.50 -8.90 1.57
N GLU A 199 11.62 -8.96 0.59
CA GLU A 199 10.52 -8.01 0.43
C GLU A 199 9.35 -8.28 1.38
N GLY A 200 9.11 -9.52 1.80
CA GLY A 200 7.92 -9.84 2.58
C GLY A 200 7.91 -9.26 3.99
N VAL A 201 9.06 -8.80 4.50
CA VAL A 201 9.15 -8.09 5.79
C VAL A 201 8.87 -6.58 5.67
N THR A 202 8.80 -6.04 4.45
CA THR A 202 8.79 -4.58 4.23
C THR A 202 7.51 -3.91 4.71
N TYR A 203 6.34 -4.45 4.35
CA TYR A 203 5.03 -3.90 4.78
C TYR A 203 4.84 -3.91 6.30
N PRO A 204 5.05 -5.04 7.01
CA PRO A 204 4.96 -5.06 8.48
C PRO A 204 5.93 -4.09 9.16
N ALA A 205 7.13 -3.90 8.57
CA ALA A 205 8.13 -2.99 9.13
C ALA A 205 7.77 -1.52 8.92
N ILE A 206 7.32 -1.10 7.74
CA ILE A 206 6.98 0.31 7.51
C ILE A 206 5.76 0.74 8.33
N GLU A 207 4.77 -0.14 8.51
CA GLU A 207 3.61 0.14 9.36
C GLU A 207 4.00 0.23 10.84
N ALA A 208 4.91 -0.64 11.30
CA ALA A 208 5.48 -0.51 12.63
C ALA A 208 6.26 0.81 12.80
N GLN A 209 6.96 1.29 11.77
CA GLN A 209 7.60 2.62 11.80
C GLN A 209 6.57 3.75 11.90
N VAL A 210 5.50 3.70 11.10
CA VAL A 210 4.40 4.67 11.15
C VAL A 210 3.77 4.73 12.54
N ALA A 211 3.60 3.59 13.20
CA ALA A 211 3.04 3.52 14.55
C ALA A 211 3.84 4.31 15.60
N HIS A 212 5.17 4.41 15.47
CA HIS A 212 6.04 5.13 16.41
C HIS A 212 6.20 6.62 16.08
N TRP A 213 6.10 6.99 14.80
CA TRP A 213 6.47 8.31 14.30
C TRP A 213 5.30 9.22 13.96
N ILE A 214 4.14 8.64 13.64
CA ILE A 214 3.00 9.40 13.14
C ILE A 214 1.92 9.50 14.21
N PRO A 215 1.52 10.73 14.59
CA PRO A 215 0.38 10.94 15.47
C PRO A 215 -0.86 10.24 14.94
N ILE A 216 -1.70 9.70 15.84
CA ILE A 216 -2.85 8.88 15.51
C ILE A 216 -3.74 9.64 14.50
N ASN A 217 -3.91 10.96 14.68
CA ASN A 217 -4.79 11.84 13.89
C ASN A 217 -4.28 12.18 12.48
N GLN A 218 -3.06 11.77 12.12
CA GLN A 218 -2.46 11.97 10.80
C GLN A 218 -2.05 10.62 10.16
N ARG A 219 -2.34 9.51 10.85
CA ARG A 219 -1.90 8.17 10.47
C ARG A 219 -2.48 7.73 9.13
N ALA A 220 -3.77 8.01 8.87
CA ALA A 220 -4.39 7.59 7.61
C ALA A 220 -3.74 8.30 6.41
N THR A 221 -3.49 9.61 6.50
CA THR A 221 -2.80 10.36 5.45
C THR A 221 -1.37 9.83 5.24
N ALA A 222 -0.61 9.57 6.30
CA ALA A 222 0.75 9.07 6.18
C ALA A 222 0.83 7.69 5.51
N VAL A 223 -0.02 6.75 5.92
CA VAL A 223 -0.11 5.41 5.32
C VAL A 223 -0.50 5.51 3.84
N SER A 224 -1.57 6.25 3.52
CA SER A 224 -2.01 6.45 2.14
C SER A 224 -0.90 7.02 1.25
N LEU A 225 -0.13 7.99 1.75
CA LEU A 225 0.98 8.58 1.01
C LEU A 225 2.13 7.58 0.85
N ILE A 226 2.54 6.87 1.89
CA ILE A 226 3.60 5.85 1.80
C ILE A 226 3.21 4.77 0.77
N HIS A 227 1.98 4.25 0.84
CA HIS A 227 1.48 3.22 -0.08
C HIS A 227 1.33 3.68 -1.52
N ALA A 228 1.02 4.97 -1.74
CA ALA A 228 1.04 5.56 -3.08
C ALA A 228 2.40 5.37 -3.78
N GLY A 229 3.49 5.27 -2.99
CA GLY A 229 4.82 4.92 -3.46
C GLY A 229 4.87 3.59 -4.20
N GLY A 230 4.17 2.56 -3.72
CA GLY A 230 4.12 1.26 -4.38
C GLY A 230 3.54 1.33 -5.80
N PHE A 231 2.40 2.01 -5.97
CA PHE A 231 1.79 2.20 -7.29
C PHE A 231 2.64 3.07 -8.21
N PHE A 232 3.26 4.13 -7.66
CA PHE A 232 4.23 4.94 -8.39
C PHE A 232 5.41 4.09 -8.87
N GLY A 233 5.93 3.21 -8.00
CA GLY A 233 6.98 2.25 -8.31
C GLY A 233 6.62 1.29 -9.42
N VAL A 234 5.39 0.77 -9.46
CA VAL A 234 4.90 -0.05 -10.57
C VAL A 234 4.93 0.72 -11.89
N ALA A 235 4.39 1.94 -11.91
CA ALA A 235 4.30 2.75 -13.13
C ALA A 235 5.68 3.13 -13.69
N VAL A 236 6.56 3.66 -12.83
CA VAL A 236 7.95 3.99 -13.20
C VAL A 236 8.73 2.72 -13.53
N GLY A 237 8.53 1.67 -12.74
CA GLY A 237 9.08 0.33 -12.93
C GLY A 237 8.89 -0.18 -14.35
N MET A 238 7.63 -0.26 -14.79
CA MET A 238 7.30 -0.74 -16.13
C MET A 238 7.87 0.15 -17.24
N TYR A 239 7.73 1.47 -17.12
CA TYR A 239 8.20 2.42 -18.14
C TYR A 239 9.73 2.40 -18.30
N VAL A 240 10.45 2.54 -17.19
CA VAL A 240 11.92 2.57 -17.18
C VAL A 240 12.48 1.21 -17.59
N SER A 241 11.87 0.11 -17.14
CA SER A 241 12.31 -1.24 -17.56
C SER A 241 12.16 -1.46 -19.06
N GLY A 242 11.05 -1.00 -19.65
CA GLY A 242 10.82 -1.11 -21.09
C GLY A 242 11.81 -0.27 -21.90
N LEU A 243 12.12 0.95 -21.44
CA LEU A 243 13.11 1.81 -22.09
C LEU A 243 14.51 1.19 -22.02
N LEU A 244 14.91 0.72 -20.83
CA LEU A 244 16.22 0.10 -20.61
C LEU A 244 16.40 -1.19 -21.41
N ALA A 245 15.39 -2.07 -21.40
CA ALA A 245 15.42 -3.33 -22.14
C ALA A 245 15.45 -3.13 -23.67
N ALA A 246 14.93 -2.02 -24.19
CA ALA A 246 14.95 -1.70 -25.62
C ALA A 246 16.28 -1.10 -26.11
N THR A 247 17.19 -0.73 -25.21
CA THR A 247 18.49 -0.12 -25.55
C THR A 247 19.63 -1.08 -25.30
N ASP A 248 20.72 -1.01 -26.07
CA ASP A 248 21.94 -1.83 -25.84
C ASP A 248 22.73 -1.42 -24.57
N PHE A 249 22.18 -0.53 -23.75
CA PHE A 249 22.80 -0.05 -22.52
C PHE A 249 23.02 -1.23 -21.55
N MET A 250 24.24 -1.36 -21.01
CA MET A 250 24.66 -2.44 -20.11
C MET A 250 24.19 -3.86 -20.52
N GLY A 251 24.21 -4.15 -21.82
CA GLY A 251 23.87 -5.48 -22.36
C GLY A 251 22.38 -5.70 -22.64
N GLY A 252 21.57 -4.63 -22.72
CA GLY A 252 20.14 -4.74 -23.01
C GLY A 252 19.32 -4.93 -21.73
N TRP A 253 18.58 -6.04 -21.67
CA TRP A 253 17.74 -6.41 -20.53
C TRP A 253 18.46 -6.48 -19.16
N PRO A 254 19.76 -6.83 -19.01
CA PRO A 254 20.43 -6.85 -17.72
C PRO A 254 20.46 -5.47 -17.04
N SER A 255 20.48 -4.40 -17.82
CA SER A 255 20.52 -3.01 -17.32
C SER A 255 19.34 -2.67 -16.42
N VAL A 256 18.18 -3.28 -16.68
CA VAL A 256 16.98 -3.13 -15.86
C VAL A 256 17.29 -3.52 -14.41
N PHE A 257 17.93 -4.66 -14.20
CA PHE A 257 18.23 -5.16 -12.87
C PHE A 257 19.34 -4.36 -12.19
N TYR A 258 20.35 -3.94 -12.96
CA TYR A 258 21.45 -3.12 -12.45
C TYR A 258 20.99 -1.74 -11.96
N VAL A 259 20.19 -1.02 -12.75
CA VAL A 259 19.72 0.33 -12.41
C VAL A 259 18.83 0.28 -11.16
N PHE A 260 17.84 -0.60 -11.12
CA PHE A 260 16.94 -0.72 -9.97
C PHE A 260 17.67 -1.23 -8.71
N GLY A 261 18.59 -2.18 -8.86
CA GLY A 261 19.37 -2.70 -7.74
C GLY A 261 20.31 -1.66 -7.13
N ILE A 262 21.06 -0.91 -7.97
CA ILE A 262 21.97 0.15 -7.50
C ILE A 262 21.18 1.26 -6.82
N TRP A 263 20.09 1.72 -7.45
CA TRP A 263 19.25 2.78 -6.88
C TRP A 263 18.66 2.38 -5.52
N THR A 264 18.22 1.13 -5.38
CA THR A 264 17.72 0.61 -4.11
C THR A 264 18.81 0.57 -3.04
N CYS A 265 20.05 0.21 -3.40
CA CYS A 265 21.18 0.24 -2.48
C CYS A 265 21.52 1.67 -2.02
N VAL A 266 21.48 2.65 -2.93
CA VAL A 266 21.66 4.07 -2.59
C VAL A 266 20.55 4.55 -1.66
N TRP A 267 19.30 4.20 -1.95
CA TRP A 267 18.16 4.53 -1.10
C TRP A 267 18.32 3.95 0.31
N PHE A 268 18.86 2.72 0.47
CA PHE A 268 19.12 2.15 1.80
C PHE A 268 20.10 3.00 2.62
N VAL A 269 21.15 3.54 1.99
CA VAL A 269 22.09 4.45 2.67
C VAL A 269 21.37 5.70 3.17
N LEU A 270 20.50 6.29 2.34
CA LEU A 270 19.69 7.44 2.73
C LEU A 270 18.73 7.07 3.88
N TRP A 271 18.06 5.93 3.80
CA TRP A 271 17.19 5.42 4.86
C TRP A 271 17.93 5.24 6.17
N ALA A 272 19.12 4.63 6.14
CA ALA A 272 19.93 4.39 7.32
C ALA A 272 20.36 5.68 8.04
N ILE A 273 20.61 6.76 7.29
CA ILE A 273 21.05 8.06 7.82
C ILE A 273 19.88 8.90 8.34
N PHE A 274 18.78 8.98 7.59
CA PHE A 274 17.70 9.96 7.84
C PHE A 274 16.50 9.42 8.64
N THR A 275 16.55 8.18 9.10
CA THR A 275 15.49 7.57 9.92
C THR A 275 16.03 7.03 11.23
N SER A 276 15.18 6.84 12.24
CA SER A 276 15.52 6.15 13.50
C SER A 276 14.31 5.32 13.99
N ASN A 277 14.50 4.40 14.94
CA ASN A 277 13.40 3.52 15.36
C ASN A 277 12.29 4.31 16.07
N THR A 278 12.67 5.25 16.92
CA THR A 278 11.77 6.10 17.69
C THR A 278 12.12 7.58 17.46
N PRO A 279 11.15 8.50 17.55
CA PRO A 279 11.44 9.93 17.38
C PRO A 279 12.45 10.46 18.41
N ALA A 280 12.49 9.89 19.61
CA ALA A 280 13.40 10.28 20.69
C ALA A 280 14.88 9.93 20.40
N GLU A 281 15.14 8.86 19.65
CA GLU A 281 16.49 8.45 19.23
C GLU A 281 17.03 9.33 18.09
N HIS A 282 16.17 10.08 17.41
CA HIS A 282 16.56 10.78 16.21
C HIS A 282 17.48 11.98 16.51
N PRO A 283 18.70 12.03 15.94
CA PRO A 283 19.71 13.04 16.32
C PRO A 283 19.31 14.48 15.96
N TRP A 284 18.44 14.64 14.96
CA TRP A 284 18.02 15.94 14.42
C TRP A 284 16.53 16.25 14.63
N ALA A 285 15.77 15.39 15.33
CA ALA A 285 14.35 15.68 15.58
C ALA A 285 14.22 16.80 16.61
N GLY A 286 13.31 17.75 16.36
CA GLY A 286 13.06 18.85 17.28
C GLY A 286 12.31 18.38 18.53
N SER A 287 12.67 18.91 19.70
CA SER A 287 12.06 18.54 20.98
C SER A 287 10.54 18.75 21.01
N GLU A 288 10.03 19.75 20.29
CA GLU A 288 8.59 20.04 20.16
C GLU A 288 7.84 18.95 19.38
N GLU A 289 8.43 18.43 18.29
CA GLU A 289 7.85 17.36 17.48
C GLU A 289 7.78 16.06 18.28
N ILE A 290 8.86 15.71 18.98
CA ILE A 290 8.94 14.53 19.84
C ILE A 290 7.85 14.59 20.91
N LEU A 291 7.75 15.71 21.62
CA LEU A 291 6.79 15.86 22.72
C LEU A 291 5.33 15.79 22.21
N MET A 292 5.05 16.38 21.05
CA MET A 292 3.73 16.29 20.42
C MET A 292 3.38 14.84 20.02
N ILE A 293 4.32 14.09 19.43
CA ILE A 293 4.10 12.69 19.04
C ILE A 293 3.87 11.83 20.28
N GLU A 294 4.73 11.97 21.30
CA GLU A 294 4.64 11.17 22.53
C GLU A 294 3.37 11.47 23.34
N ALA A 295 2.94 12.74 23.37
CA ALA A 295 1.70 13.13 24.04
C ALA A 295 0.45 12.58 23.35
N ASP A 296 0.44 12.49 22.01
CA ASP A 296 -0.69 11.91 21.26
C ASP A 296 -0.74 10.38 21.37
N LEU A 297 0.43 9.73 21.48
CA LEU A 297 0.54 8.28 21.66
C LEU A 297 0.14 7.82 23.07
N ALA A 298 0.51 8.56 24.13
CA ALA A 298 0.20 8.24 25.53
C ALA A 298 0.40 6.73 25.86
N ASP A 299 -0.67 6.04 26.32
CA ASP A 299 -0.67 4.61 26.67
C ASP A 299 -0.64 3.66 25.46
N GLN A 300 -0.75 4.18 24.22
CA GLN A 300 -0.73 3.39 22.98
C GLN A 300 0.67 3.26 22.37
N LYS A 301 1.73 3.61 23.10
CA LYS A 301 3.11 3.39 22.65
C LYS A 301 3.32 1.89 22.38
N PRO A 302 3.81 1.50 21.19
CA PRO A 302 4.10 0.10 20.91
C PRO A 302 5.19 -0.39 21.87
N THR A 303 4.88 -1.38 22.70
CA THR A 303 5.83 -2.03 23.60
C THR A 303 6.08 -3.45 23.14
N LEU A 304 7.34 -3.89 23.16
CA LEU A 304 7.69 -5.27 22.85
C LEU A 304 7.19 -6.20 23.96
N GLU A 305 6.09 -6.90 23.70
CA GLU A 305 5.58 -7.93 24.60
C GLU A 305 6.18 -9.30 24.28
N LYS A 306 6.72 -9.96 25.32
CA LYS A 306 7.42 -11.25 25.15
C LYS A 306 6.48 -12.43 24.93
N LYS A 307 5.21 -12.34 25.35
CA LYS A 307 4.24 -13.42 25.25
C LYS A 307 3.08 -13.02 24.36
N LEU A 308 2.80 -13.86 23.37
CA LEU A 308 1.79 -13.59 22.36
C LEU A 308 0.49 -14.28 22.76
N PRO A 309 -0.63 -13.53 22.86
CA PRO A 309 -1.92 -14.12 23.13
C PRO A 309 -2.51 -14.73 21.85
N TRP A 310 -1.88 -15.80 21.34
CA TRP A 310 -2.26 -16.46 20.07
C TRP A 310 -3.74 -16.88 20.06
N THR A 311 -4.24 -17.38 21.18
CA THR A 311 -5.65 -17.77 21.33
C THR A 311 -6.58 -16.58 21.22
N ASP A 312 -6.24 -15.45 21.84
CA ASP A 312 -7.10 -14.26 21.85
C ASP A 312 -7.09 -13.58 20.48
N ILE A 313 -5.93 -13.56 19.81
CA ILE A 313 -5.79 -13.08 18.43
C ILE A 313 -6.63 -13.96 17.48
N ALA A 314 -6.52 -15.29 17.58
CA ALA A 314 -7.20 -16.21 16.67
C ALA A 314 -8.72 -16.26 16.88
N THR A 315 -9.20 -16.00 18.09
CA THR A 315 -10.64 -16.03 18.43
C THR A 315 -11.31 -14.65 18.35
N SER A 316 -10.54 -13.58 18.13
CA SER A 316 -11.06 -12.21 18.04
C SER A 316 -11.84 -11.96 16.75
N LEU A 317 -13.11 -11.62 16.89
CA LEU A 317 -13.98 -11.22 15.77
C LEU A 317 -13.46 -9.98 15.01
N PRO A 318 -12.98 -8.91 15.69
CA PRO A 318 -12.31 -7.80 15.01
C PRO A 318 -11.11 -8.21 14.15
N VAL A 319 -10.25 -9.11 14.64
CA VAL A 319 -9.11 -9.64 13.86
C VAL A 319 -9.62 -10.37 12.62
N PHE A 320 -10.60 -11.26 12.78
CA PHE A 320 -11.21 -11.98 11.66
C PHE A 320 -11.78 -11.02 10.60
N GLY A 321 -12.50 -9.97 11.02
CA GLY A 321 -13.04 -8.95 10.13
C GLY A 321 -11.94 -8.30 9.27
N VAL A 322 -10.82 -7.92 9.88
CA VAL A 322 -9.69 -7.29 9.18
C VAL A 322 -8.98 -8.26 8.24
N VAL A 323 -8.79 -9.52 8.64
CA VAL A 323 -8.23 -10.57 7.76
C VAL A 323 -9.08 -10.74 6.50
N MET A 324 -10.40 -10.78 6.65
CA MET A 324 -11.32 -10.85 5.52
C MET A 324 -11.22 -9.63 4.60
N ALA A 325 -11.07 -8.43 5.16
CA ALA A 325 -10.85 -7.22 4.34
C ALA A 325 -9.54 -7.28 3.54
N HIS A 326 -8.44 -7.73 4.16
CA HIS A 326 -7.18 -7.93 3.44
C HIS A 326 -7.36 -8.92 2.28
N PHE A 327 -7.98 -10.07 2.54
CA PHE A 327 -8.23 -11.09 1.51
C PHE A 327 -9.06 -10.53 0.34
N GLY A 328 -10.19 -9.88 0.64
CA GLY A 328 -11.06 -9.30 -0.38
C GLY A 328 -10.42 -8.16 -1.17
N THR A 329 -9.73 -7.24 -0.49
CA THR A 329 -9.04 -6.13 -1.16
C THR A 329 -7.94 -6.64 -2.09
N HIS A 330 -7.14 -7.61 -1.65
CA HIS A 330 -6.09 -8.20 -2.48
C HIS A 330 -6.69 -8.98 -3.66
N TRP A 331 -7.77 -9.73 -3.45
CA TRP A 331 -8.48 -10.41 -4.54
C TRP A 331 -8.91 -9.43 -5.64
N LEU A 332 -9.62 -8.36 -5.26
CA LEU A 332 -10.08 -7.33 -6.19
C LEU A 332 -8.90 -6.63 -6.89
N GLN A 333 -7.79 -6.42 -6.18
CA GLN A 333 -6.58 -5.85 -6.75
C GLN A 333 -5.92 -6.79 -7.77
N TYR A 334 -5.76 -8.08 -7.47
CA TYR A 334 -5.11 -9.03 -8.37
C TYR A 334 -5.95 -9.31 -9.63
N VAL A 335 -7.28 -9.24 -9.55
CA VAL A 335 -8.16 -9.23 -10.72
C VAL A 335 -7.82 -8.07 -11.64
N LEU A 336 -7.71 -6.85 -11.11
CA LEU A 336 -7.32 -5.69 -11.92
C LEU A 336 -5.89 -5.81 -12.47
N VAL A 337 -4.97 -6.45 -11.76
CA VAL A 337 -3.56 -6.62 -12.18
C VAL A 337 -3.39 -7.67 -13.27
N SER A 338 -4.03 -8.82 -13.12
CA SER A 338 -3.81 -9.98 -14.00
C SER A 338 -4.86 -10.11 -15.10
N GLU A 339 -6.12 -9.90 -14.76
CA GLU A 339 -7.25 -10.17 -15.66
C GLU A 339 -7.51 -8.99 -16.60
N LEU A 340 -7.43 -7.74 -16.12
CA LEU A 340 -7.73 -6.55 -16.92
C LEU A 340 -6.90 -6.44 -18.22
N PRO A 341 -5.55 -6.43 -18.18
CA PRO A 341 -4.76 -6.25 -19.40
C PRO A 341 -4.96 -7.41 -20.37
N THR A 342 -5.14 -8.62 -19.84
CA THR A 342 -5.38 -9.83 -20.62
C THR A 342 -6.74 -9.76 -21.30
N TYR A 343 -7.82 -9.48 -20.57
CA TYR A 343 -9.18 -9.37 -21.09
C TYR A 343 -9.33 -8.26 -22.14
N LEU A 344 -8.73 -7.09 -21.91
CA LEU A 344 -8.75 -5.99 -22.88
C LEU A 344 -8.04 -6.38 -24.20
N GLY A 345 -6.90 -7.06 -24.10
CA GLY A 345 -6.08 -7.43 -25.26
C GLY A 345 -6.60 -8.66 -26.02
N THR A 346 -6.93 -9.74 -25.32
CA THR A 346 -7.27 -11.03 -25.93
C THR A 346 -8.73 -11.11 -26.35
N VAL A 347 -9.66 -10.58 -25.52
CA VAL A 347 -11.11 -10.67 -25.78
C VAL A 347 -11.63 -9.42 -26.47
N LEU A 348 -11.32 -8.24 -25.96
CA LEU A 348 -11.85 -6.98 -26.51
C LEU A 348 -11.01 -6.40 -27.65
N HIS A 349 -9.91 -7.07 -28.01
CA HIS A 349 -9.02 -6.71 -29.12
C HIS A 349 -8.54 -5.24 -29.08
N PHE A 350 -8.33 -4.71 -27.87
CA PHE A 350 -7.71 -3.39 -27.73
C PHE A 350 -6.28 -3.43 -28.29
N ASP A 351 -5.92 -2.37 -29.02
CA ASP A 351 -4.59 -2.23 -29.57
C ASP A 351 -3.54 -2.39 -28.46
N ILE A 352 -2.66 -3.38 -28.61
CA ILE A 352 -1.62 -3.76 -27.65
C ILE A 352 -0.76 -2.53 -27.30
N SER A 353 -0.53 -1.62 -28.25
CA SER A 353 0.26 -0.40 -28.03
C SER A 353 -0.39 0.60 -27.07
N LYS A 354 -1.74 0.61 -26.98
CA LYS A 354 -2.51 1.45 -26.05
C LYS A 354 -3.01 0.69 -24.82
N ASN A 355 -3.00 -0.64 -24.85
CA ASN A 355 -3.48 -1.49 -23.76
C ASN A 355 -2.78 -1.19 -22.43
N GLY A 356 -1.46 -0.91 -22.46
CA GLY A 356 -0.71 -0.50 -21.28
C GLY A 356 -1.19 0.83 -20.67
N PHE A 357 -1.54 1.82 -21.50
CA PHE A 357 -2.09 3.09 -21.02
C PHE A 357 -3.48 2.90 -20.39
N TYR A 358 -4.37 2.15 -21.05
CA TYR A 358 -5.73 1.90 -20.54
C TYR A 358 -5.72 1.09 -19.25
N SER A 359 -4.84 0.08 -19.16
CA SER A 359 -4.67 -0.73 -17.96
C SER A 359 -4.07 0.05 -16.79
N ALA A 360 -3.38 1.17 -17.04
CA ALA A 360 -2.84 2.03 -15.98
C ALA A 360 -3.91 2.92 -15.31
N LEU A 361 -5.00 3.26 -16.02
CA LEU A 361 -6.02 4.22 -15.56
C LEU A 361 -6.66 3.87 -14.20
N PRO A 362 -7.06 2.60 -13.92
CA PRO A 362 -7.64 2.26 -12.62
C PRO A 362 -6.67 2.48 -11.45
N TYR A 363 -5.35 2.31 -11.68
CA TYR A 363 -4.33 2.52 -10.64
C TYR A 363 -4.06 4.00 -10.40
N VAL A 364 -4.02 4.81 -11.46
CA VAL A 364 -3.93 6.28 -11.31
C VAL A 364 -5.12 6.79 -10.50
N GLY A 365 -6.32 6.32 -10.83
CA GLY A 365 -7.52 6.61 -10.05
C GLY A 365 -7.39 6.14 -8.60
N ALA A 366 -6.88 4.94 -8.36
CA ALA A 366 -6.68 4.39 -7.01
C ALA A 366 -5.71 5.24 -6.17
N ILE A 367 -4.60 5.73 -6.75
CA ILE A 367 -3.64 6.61 -6.06
C ILE A 367 -4.32 7.90 -5.60
N VAL A 368 -5.07 8.53 -6.51
CA VAL A 368 -5.77 9.79 -6.22
C VAL A 368 -6.85 9.55 -5.16
N ALA A 369 -7.69 8.53 -5.35
CA ALA A 369 -8.75 8.19 -4.41
C ALA A 369 -8.20 7.79 -3.03
N GLY A 370 -7.13 7.01 -2.97
CA GLY A 370 -6.46 6.61 -1.73
C GLY A 370 -5.89 7.80 -0.96
N SER A 371 -5.21 8.71 -1.66
CA SER A 371 -4.65 9.93 -1.08
C SER A 371 -5.75 10.85 -0.54
N VAL A 372 -6.81 11.08 -1.33
CA VAL A 372 -7.96 11.91 -0.93
C VAL A 372 -8.72 11.27 0.23
N SER A 373 -8.91 9.94 0.21
CA SER A 373 -9.61 9.22 1.28
C SER A 373 -8.87 9.31 2.62
N GLY A 374 -7.53 9.28 2.62
CA GLY A 374 -6.72 9.46 3.83
C GLY A 374 -6.94 10.84 4.47
N VAL A 375 -6.87 11.90 3.67
CA VAL A 375 -7.13 13.27 4.13
C VAL A 375 -8.57 13.44 4.61
N ALA A 376 -9.53 12.86 3.89
CA ALA A 376 -10.95 12.90 4.26
C ALA A 376 -11.21 12.14 5.57
N ALA A 377 -10.59 10.96 5.76
CA ALA A 377 -10.68 10.18 6.99
C ALA A 377 -10.12 10.96 8.19
N ASP A 378 -8.94 11.55 8.05
CA ASP A 378 -8.33 12.37 9.11
C ASP A 378 -9.14 13.64 9.38
N PHE A 379 -9.77 14.25 8.38
CA PHE A 379 -10.68 15.38 8.57
C PHE A 379 -11.93 15.00 9.36
N LEU A 380 -12.61 13.92 8.98
CA LEU A 380 -13.81 13.42 9.66
C LEU A 380 -13.53 13.07 11.13
N ARG A 381 -12.35 12.49 11.38
CA ARG A 381 -11.93 12.09 12.73
C ARG A 381 -11.53 13.28 13.59
N ARG A 382 -10.72 14.21 13.05
CA ARG A 382 -10.30 15.44 13.78
C ARG A 382 -11.48 16.33 14.17
N ARG A 383 -12.49 16.43 13.30
CA ARG A 383 -13.73 17.19 13.58
C ARG A 383 -14.72 16.44 14.48
N ARG A 384 -14.40 15.19 14.88
CA ARG A 384 -15.26 14.30 15.68
C ARG A 384 -16.64 14.06 15.06
N TYR A 385 -16.75 14.07 13.73
CA TYR A 385 -18.00 13.76 13.04
C TYR A 385 -18.33 12.26 13.04
N MET A 386 -17.30 11.42 13.08
CA MET A 386 -17.42 9.96 13.08
C MET A 386 -16.37 9.34 14.00
N SER A 387 -16.68 8.19 14.60
CA SER A 387 -15.71 7.38 15.36
C SER A 387 -14.69 6.73 14.43
N ALA A 388 -13.54 6.30 14.97
CA ALA A 388 -12.51 5.61 14.19
C ALA A 388 -13.09 4.40 13.43
N THR A 389 -13.82 3.53 14.12
CA THR A 389 -14.48 2.35 13.53
C THR A 389 -15.44 2.74 12.41
N ALA A 390 -16.26 3.77 12.60
CA ALA A 390 -17.22 4.21 11.58
C ALA A 390 -16.53 4.76 10.32
N VAL A 391 -15.44 5.53 10.48
CA VAL A 391 -14.63 6.02 9.36
C VAL A 391 -14.00 4.85 8.60
N ARG A 392 -13.38 3.89 9.31
CA ARG A 392 -12.76 2.72 8.67
C ARG A 392 -13.78 1.87 7.91
N LYS A 393 -14.96 1.66 8.52
CA LYS A 393 -16.08 0.94 7.91
C LYS A 393 -16.62 1.63 6.66
N LEU A 394 -16.79 2.95 6.69
CA LEU A 394 -17.25 3.71 5.52
C LEU A 394 -16.31 3.51 4.32
N PHE A 395 -15.02 3.81 4.49
CA PHE A 395 -14.07 3.78 3.39
C PHE A 395 -13.79 2.38 2.85
N ASN A 396 -13.71 1.37 3.73
CA ASN A 396 -13.53 0.00 3.30
C ASN A 396 -14.81 -0.59 2.66
N GLY A 397 -15.99 -0.19 3.15
CA GLY A 397 -17.27 -0.58 2.57
C GLY A 397 -17.42 -0.10 1.13
N LEU A 398 -17.07 1.17 0.87
CA LEU A 398 -17.03 1.70 -0.49
C LEU A 398 -16.05 0.93 -1.37
N ALA A 399 -14.84 0.66 -0.86
CA ALA A 399 -13.78 -0.03 -1.60
C ALA A 399 -14.06 -1.50 -1.90
N HIS A 400 -14.94 -2.15 -1.13
CA HIS A 400 -15.35 -3.53 -1.41
C HIS A 400 -16.63 -3.57 -2.26
N PHE A 401 -17.70 -2.89 -1.82
CA PHE A 401 -19.01 -3.05 -2.44
C PHE A 401 -19.08 -2.46 -3.85
N VAL A 402 -18.50 -1.26 -4.08
CA VAL A 402 -18.57 -0.64 -5.41
C VAL A 402 -17.78 -1.46 -6.44
N PRO A 403 -16.50 -1.81 -6.23
CA PRO A 403 -15.75 -2.59 -7.21
C PRO A 403 -16.35 -3.98 -7.44
N SER A 404 -16.89 -4.60 -6.38
CA SER A 404 -17.55 -5.91 -6.51
C SER A 404 -18.79 -5.83 -7.41
N VAL A 405 -19.65 -4.83 -7.21
CA VAL A 405 -20.83 -4.63 -8.06
C VAL A 405 -20.40 -4.31 -9.49
N MET A 406 -19.39 -3.45 -9.68
CA MET A 406 -18.87 -3.13 -11.02
C MET A 406 -18.38 -4.39 -11.75
N LEU A 407 -17.64 -5.28 -11.09
CA LEU A 407 -17.19 -6.55 -11.67
C LEU A 407 -18.35 -7.50 -11.97
N LEU A 408 -19.38 -7.57 -11.13
CA LEU A 408 -20.57 -8.39 -11.39
C LEU A 408 -21.36 -7.95 -12.63
N ILE A 409 -21.36 -6.65 -12.95
CA ILE A 409 -22.12 -6.12 -14.09
C ILE A 409 -21.31 -6.03 -15.39
N VAL A 410 -19.99 -6.22 -15.34
CA VAL A 410 -19.11 -6.25 -16.53
C VAL A 410 -19.66 -7.21 -17.60
N PRO A 411 -20.01 -8.48 -17.29
CA PRO A 411 -20.55 -9.42 -18.27
C PRO A 411 -21.85 -8.97 -18.94
N SER A 412 -22.76 -8.35 -18.19
CA SER A 412 -24.12 -8.02 -18.67
C SER A 412 -24.21 -6.67 -19.37
N VAL A 413 -23.41 -5.70 -18.94
CA VAL A 413 -23.43 -4.32 -19.46
C VAL A 413 -22.30 -4.06 -20.45
N GLY A 414 -21.14 -4.67 -20.24
CA GLY A 414 -19.95 -4.48 -21.06
C GLY A 414 -20.01 -5.27 -22.37
N GLY A 415 -20.27 -6.58 -22.31
CA GLY A 415 -20.22 -7.45 -23.49
C GLY A 415 -18.93 -7.23 -24.30
N CYS A 416 -19.05 -7.06 -25.62
CA CYS A 416 -17.92 -6.70 -26.49
C CYS A 416 -17.65 -5.19 -26.60
N ASN A 417 -18.34 -4.33 -25.85
CA ASN A 417 -18.08 -2.89 -25.85
C ASN A 417 -16.89 -2.58 -24.93
N GLY A 418 -15.69 -2.53 -25.50
CA GLY A 418 -14.49 -2.35 -24.69
C GLY A 418 -14.39 -0.99 -23.97
N PHE A 419 -15.04 0.08 -24.45
CA PHE A 419 -15.08 1.36 -23.74
C PHE A 419 -15.89 1.26 -22.44
N VAL A 420 -17.05 0.61 -22.47
CA VAL A 420 -17.89 0.40 -21.29
C VAL A 420 -17.18 -0.50 -20.28
N ASN A 421 -16.58 -1.60 -20.73
CA ASN A 421 -15.75 -2.46 -19.90
C ASN A 421 -14.62 -1.67 -19.22
N LEU A 422 -13.85 -0.91 -19.98
CA LEU A 422 -12.78 -0.07 -19.45
C LEU A 422 -13.29 0.92 -18.39
N LEU A 423 -14.42 1.59 -18.65
CA LEU A 423 -15.02 2.52 -17.69
C LEU A 423 -15.37 1.82 -16.37
N LEU A 424 -15.98 0.63 -16.44
CA LEU A 424 -16.32 -0.17 -15.26
C LEU A 424 -15.07 -0.55 -14.45
N PHE A 425 -14.00 -0.99 -15.13
CA PHE A 425 -12.73 -1.32 -14.48
C PHE A 425 -12.04 -0.09 -13.87
N VAL A 426 -12.08 1.06 -14.54
CA VAL A 426 -11.53 2.31 -14.02
C VAL A 426 -12.28 2.75 -12.77
N VAL A 427 -13.61 2.71 -12.77
CA VAL A 427 -14.43 3.03 -11.58
C VAL A 427 -14.14 2.04 -10.46
N ALA A 428 -14.08 0.74 -10.76
CA ALA A 428 -13.76 -0.30 -9.79
C ALA A 428 -12.39 -0.07 -9.14
N GLY A 429 -11.33 0.12 -9.94
CA GLY A 429 -9.98 0.36 -9.40
C GLY A 429 -9.86 1.68 -8.63
N THR A 430 -10.50 2.75 -9.13
CA THR A 430 -10.51 4.05 -8.47
C THR A 430 -11.13 3.97 -7.09
N VAL A 431 -12.35 3.42 -6.98
CA VAL A 431 -13.06 3.35 -5.70
C VAL A 431 -12.40 2.34 -4.76
N ARG A 432 -11.82 1.25 -5.27
CA ARG A 432 -11.00 0.33 -4.47
C ARG A 432 -9.86 1.06 -3.73
N GLY A 433 -9.29 2.10 -4.34
CA GLY A 433 -8.25 2.93 -3.74
C GLY A 433 -8.63 3.55 -2.39
N THR A 434 -9.92 3.74 -2.10
CA THR A 434 -10.35 4.28 -0.79
C THR A 434 -10.11 3.33 0.38
N SER A 435 -9.77 2.07 0.12
CA SER A 435 -9.46 1.08 1.16
C SER A 435 -8.23 1.43 2.01
N GLU A 436 -7.31 2.27 1.50
CA GLU A 436 -6.12 2.72 2.23
C GLU A 436 -6.46 3.47 3.53
N ALA A 437 -7.56 4.25 3.50
CA ALA A 437 -8.08 4.92 4.70
C ALA A 437 -8.91 3.99 5.61
N GLY A 438 -9.20 2.77 5.16
CA GLY A 438 -10.09 1.80 5.77
C GLY A 438 -9.36 0.78 6.66
N TYR A 439 -9.05 -0.38 6.11
CA TYR A 439 -8.68 -1.55 6.91
C TYR A 439 -7.21 -1.54 7.39
N MET A 440 -6.29 -0.92 6.64
CA MET A 440 -4.84 -1.04 6.87
C MET A 440 -4.38 -0.53 8.25
N ALA A 441 -5.02 0.52 8.76
CA ALA A 441 -4.62 1.10 10.04
C ALA A 441 -5.29 0.43 11.26
N ILE A 442 -6.26 -0.47 11.05
CA ILE A 442 -6.98 -1.13 12.15
C ILE A 442 -6.08 -1.97 13.04
N PRO A 443 -5.15 -2.81 12.54
CA PRO A 443 -4.27 -3.59 13.41
C PRO A 443 -3.52 -2.74 14.44
N VAL A 444 -3.06 -1.55 14.03
CA VAL A 444 -2.37 -0.59 14.91
C VAL A 444 -3.34 0.07 15.88
N ASP A 445 -4.53 0.45 15.42
CA ASP A 445 -5.55 1.09 16.26
C ASP A 445 -6.13 0.11 17.32
N MET A 446 -6.23 -1.18 16.97
CA MET A 446 -6.88 -2.23 17.74
C MET A 446 -5.94 -2.90 18.77
N ALA A 447 -4.68 -3.13 18.41
CA ALA A 447 -3.70 -3.80 19.27
C ALA A 447 -2.28 -3.28 19.01
N PRO A 448 -1.94 -2.06 19.49
CA PRO A 448 -0.66 -1.41 19.22
C PRO A 448 0.58 -2.28 19.56
N ALA A 449 0.53 -3.07 20.64
CA ALA A 449 1.64 -3.91 21.09
C ALA A 449 1.89 -5.15 20.20
N TYR A 450 0.89 -5.56 19.41
CA TYR A 450 0.94 -6.75 18.55
C TYR A 450 0.63 -6.44 17.08
N ALA A 451 0.66 -5.16 16.72
CA ALA A 451 0.16 -4.66 15.44
C ALA A 451 0.94 -5.23 14.25
N GLY A 452 2.27 -5.31 14.35
CA GLY A 452 3.13 -5.85 13.30
C GLY A 452 2.80 -7.30 13.00
N THR A 453 2.48 -8.08 14.03
CA THR A 453 2.14 -9.50 13.87
C THR A 453 0.75 -9.72 13.29
N ILE A 454 -0.25 -8.99 13.77
CA ILE A 454 -1.61 -9.05 13.21
C ILE A 454 -1.56 -8.65 11.74
N LEU A 455 -0.85 -7.56 11.43
CA LEU A 455 -0.63 -7.13 10.06
C LEU A 455 0.11 -8.19 9.24
N GLY A 456 1.14 -8.84 9.79
CA GLY A 456 1.84 -9.95 9.14
C GLY A 456 0.91 -11.11 8.76
N ILE A 457 0.01 -11.52 9.66
CA ILE A 457 -1.02 -12.54 9.37
C ILE A 457 -1.94 -12.07 8.25
N CYS A 458 -2.43 -10.83 8.34
CA CYS A 458 -3.34 -10.26 7.35
C CYS A 458 -2.70 -10.14 5.96
N VAL A 459 -1.46 -9.69 5.88
CA VAL A 459 -0.68 -9.56 4.63
C VAL A 459 -0.35 -10.93 4.05
N CYS A 460 0.00 -11.92 4.89
CA CYS A 460 0.20 -13.30 4.45
C CYS A 460 -1.05 -13.87 3.79
N ILE A 461 -2.20 -13.81 4.47
CA ILE A 461 -3.47 -14.33 3.95
C ILE A 461 -3.91 -13.53 2.71
N GLY A 462 -3.82 -12.20 2.74
CA GLY A 462 -4.17 -11.35 1.61
C GLY A 462 -3.39 -11.69 0.34
N ASN A 463 -2.07 -11.87 0.46
CA ASN A 463 -1.22 -12.16 -0.70
C ASN A 463 -1.38 -13.56 -1.27
N THR A 464 -2.08 -14.47 -0.57
CA THR A 464 -2.41 -15.77 -1.18
C THR A 464 -3.26 -15.63 -2.43
N THR A 465 -4.07 -14.58 -2.51
CA THR A 465 -4.89 -14.28 -3.69
C THR A 465 -4.06 -14.00 -4.94
N GLY A 466 -2.78 -13.62 -4.80
CA GLY A 466 -1.87 -13.36 -5.92
C GLY A 466 -1.54 -14.59 -6.76
N PHE A 467 -1.64 -15.79 -6.19
CA PHE A 467 -1.54 -17.04 -6.96
C PHE A 467 -2.91 -17.68 -7.23
N ILE A 468 -3.86 -17.55 -6.30
CA ILE A 468 -5.20 -18.13 -6.45
C ILE A 468 -5.94 -17.51 -7.64
N VAL A 469 -5.92 -16.18 -7.76
CA VAL A 469 -6.68 -15.48 -8.81
C VAL A 469 -6.18 -15.87 -10.20
N PRO A 470 -4.89 -15.68 -10.58
CA PRO A 470 -4.43 -16.06 -11.91
C PRO A 470 -4.56 -17.56 -12.21
N TYR A 471 -4.42 -18.42 -11.20
CA TYR A 471 -4.62 -19.86 -11.37
C TYR A 471 -6.07 -20.20 -11.72
N ILE A 472 -7.04 -19.66 -10.98
CA ILE A 472 -8.47 -19.86 -11.27
C ILE A 472 -8.80 -19.32 -12.66
N THR A 473 -8.36 -18.10 -12.99
CA THR A 473 -8.58 -17.52 -14.32
C THR A 473 -7.99 -18.41 -15.41
N GLY A 474 -6.74 -18.87 -15.26
CA GLY A 474 -6.07 -19.72 -16.24
C GLY A 474 -6.77 -21.06 -16.47
N VAL A 475 -7.33 -21.67 -15.42
CA VAL A 475 -8.16 -22.88 -15.56
C VAL A 475 -9.47 -22.59 -16.30
N LEU A 476 -10.11 -21.45 -16.02
CA LEU A 476 -11.36 -21.04 -16.69
C LEU A 476 -11.14 -20.70 -18.17
N THR A 477 -9.97 -20.19 -18.54
CA THR A 477 -9.66 -19.74 -19.91
C THR A 477 -8.77 -20.70 -20.70
N ALA A 478 -8.49 -21.90 -20.16
CA ALA A 478 -7.56 -22.86 -20.76
C ALA A 478 -7.99 -23.35 -22.15
N GLU A 479 -9.30 -23.60 -22.34
CA GLU A 479 -9.84 -24.13 -23.59
C GLU A 479 -10.36 -23.02 -24.53
N GLU A 480 -10.90 -21.93 -23.96
CA GLU A 480 -11.60 -20.88 -24.70
C GLU A 480 -11.33 -19.50 -24.11
N ASN A 481 -11.10 -18.50 -24.97
CA ASN A 481 -10.92 -17.09 -24.58
C ASN A 481 -12.15 -16.24 -24.95
N THR A 482 -13.30 -16.64 -24.41
CA THR A 482 -14.61 -16.05 -24.69
C THR A 482 -15.08 -15.12 -23.57
N VAL A 483 -15.95 -14.14 -23.89
CA VAL A 483 -16.55 -13.23 -22.88
C VAL A 483 -17.20 -14.03 -21.76
N ARG A 484 -17.81 -15.17 -22.07
CA ARG A 484 -18.48 -16.04 -21.10
C ARG A 484 -17.51 -16.64 -20.09
N GLN A 485 -16.36 -17.15 -20.51
CA GLN A 485 -15.37 -17.73 -19.60
C GLN A 485 -14.84 -16.68 -18.62
N TRP A 486 -14.46 -15.50 -19.15
CA TRP A 486 -14.03 -14.37 -18.34
C TRP A 486 -15.11 -13.86 -17.37
N SER A 487 -16.38 -13.97 -17.76
CA SER A 487 -17.50 -13.61 -16.88
C SER A 487 -17.53 -14.42 -15.59
N TYR A 488 -17.15 -15.71 -15.63
CA TYR A 488 -17.05 -16.52 -14.41
C TYR A 488 -15.99 -15.98 -13.45
N SER A 489 -14.83 -15.54 -13.97
CA SER A 489 -13.78 -14.91 -13.14
C SER A 489 -14.29 -13.65 -12.45
N PHE A 490 -14.99 -12.78 -13.19
CA PHE A 490 -15.56 -11.55 -12.64
C PHE A 490 -16.71 -11.80 -11.66
N TYR A 491 -17.52 -12.84 -11.88
CA TYR A 491 -18.56 -13.25 -10.92
C TYR A 491 -17.97 -13.75 -9.60
N ILE A 492 -16.91 -14.55 -9.66
CA ILE A 492 -16.19 -15.02 -8.47
C ILE A 492 -15.59 -13.81 -7.74
N ALA A 493 -14.91 -12.92 -8.45
CA ALA A 493 -14.31 -11.72 -7.87
C ALA A 493 -15.34 -10.83 -7.17
N GLY A 494 -16.47 -10.56 -7.82
CA GLY A 494 -17.56 -9.79 -7.24
C GLY A 494 -18.17 -10.49 -6.02
N GLY A 495 -18.39 -11.80 -6.08
CA GLY A 495 -18.91 -12.58 -4.95
C GLY A 495 -17.98 -12.56 -3.73
N VAL A 496 -16.69 -12.79 -3.95
CA VAL A 496 -15.66 -12.74 -2.90
C VAL A 496 -15.56 -11.35 -2.28
N GLY A 497 -15.55 -10.30 -3.11
CA GLY A 497 -15.47 -8.91 -2.63
C GLY A 497 -16.69 -8.47 -1.82
N LEU A 498 -17.91 -8.86 -2.22
CA LEU A 498 -19.13 -8.62 -1.45
C LEU A 498 -19.12 -9.36 -0.12
N PHE A 499 -18.78 -10.65 -0.12
CA PHE A 499 -18.77 -11.49 1.06
C PHE A 499 -17.74 -11.00 2.10
N THR A 500 -16.50 -10.79 1.67
CA THR A 500 -15.42 -10.27 2.53
C THR A 500 -15.74 -8.87 3.05
N GLY A 501 -16.32 -8.01 2.21
CA GLY A 501 -16.77 -6.68 2.60
C GLY A 501 -17.86 -6.73 3.67
N LEU A 502 -18.83 -7.63 3.52
CA LEU A 502 -19.89 -7.84 4.51
C LEU A 502 -19.32 -8.35 5.85
N CYS A 503 -18.43 -9.35 5.83
CA CYS A 503 -17.75 -9.83 7.04
C CYS A 503 -17.02 -8.69 7.76
N PHE A 504 -16.32 -7.83 7.03
CA PHE A 504 -15.65 -6.66 7.61
C PHE A 504 -16.65 -5.68 8.22
N GLN A 505 -17.75 -5.36 7.53
CA GLN A 505 -18.77 -4.45 8.06
C GLN A 505 -19.40 -4.96 9.36
N LEU A 506 -19.60 -6.28 9.47
CA LEU A 506 -20.20 -6.89 10.65
C LEU A 506 -19.21 -6.96 11.82
N PHE A 507 -17.98 -7.42 11.59
CA PHE A 507 -17.09 -7.84 12.67
C PHE A 507 -15.93 -6.89 12.98
N ALA A 508 -15.49 -6.04 12.05
CA ALA A 508 -14.33 -5.19 12.27
C ALA A 508 -14.59 -4.11 13.33
N SER A 509 -13.57 -3.83 14.16
CA SER A 509 -13.54 -2.71 15.10
C SER A 509 -12.15 -2.09 15.14
N ALA A 510 -12.08 -0.76 15.19
CA ALA A 510 -10.84 -0.01 15.39
C ALA A 510 -10.65 0.42 16.86
N GLU A 511 -11.49 -0.10 17.77
CA GLU A 511 -11.31 0.12 19.20
C GLU A 511 -10.26 -0.81 19.78
N VAL A 512 -9.51 -0.31 20.76
CA VAL A 512 -8.46 -1.04 21.44
C VAL A 512 -9.06 -2.27 22.13
N GLN A 513 -8.53 -3.45 21.83
CA GLN A 513 -9.00 -4.71 22.45
C GLN A 513 -8.45 -4.86 23.86
N SER A 514 -9.13 -5.64 24.70
CA SER A 514 -8.72 -5.91 26.09
C SER A 514 -7.31 -6.49 26.21
N TRP A 515 -6.91 -7.29 25.21
CA TRP A 515 -5.58 -7.88 25.08
C TRP A 515 -4.65 -7.05 24.18
N GLY A 516 -5.13 -5.96 23.58
CA GLY A 516 -4.39 -5.20 22.56
C GLY A 516 -3.30 -4.28 23.13
N LEU A 517 -3.43 -3.92 24.41
CA LEU A 517 -2.38 -3.27 25.21
C LEU A 517 -1.62 -4.36 25.96
N GLY A 518 -0.29 -4.27 25.99
CA GLY A 518 0.53 -5.15 26.82
C GLY A 518 0.08 -5.09 28.29
N PRO A 519 0.27 -6.15 29.10
CA PRO A 519 -0.01 -6.10 30.53
C PRO A 519 0.66 -4.86 31.16
N GLN A 520 -0.15 -3.91 31.62
CA GLN A 520 0.35 -2.72 32.30
C GLN A 520 1.31 -3.14 33.41
N ARG A 521 2.55 -2.64 33.37
CA ARG A 521 3.54 -2.87 34.42
C ARG A 521 2.91 -2.43 35.73
N ARG A 522 2.56 -3.39 36.61
CA ARG A 522 2.10 -3.05 37.96
C ARG A 522 3.27 -2.31 38.63
N PRO A 523 3.08 -1.07 39.10
CA PRO A 523 4.16 -0.37 39.77
C PRO A 523 4.61 -1.23 40.95
N THR A 524 5.92 -1.47 41.01
CA THR A 524 6.56 -2.23 42.08
C THR A 524 6.24 -1.59 43.43
N VAL A 525 6.35 -2.35 44.52
CA VAL A 525 6.09 -1.81 45.88
C VAL A 525 7.02 -0.62 46.16
N GLU A 526 8.26 -0.66 45.67
CA GLU A 526 9.19 0.49 45.69
C GLU A 526 8.65 1.69 44.90
N GLU A 527 8.16 1.51 43.68
CA GLU A 527 7.62 2.63 42.88
C GLU A 527 6.37 3.23 43.53
N LYS A 528 5.50 2.41 44.12
CA LYS A 528 4.35 2.90 44.89
C LYS A 528 4.78 3.68 46.14
N GLN A 529 5.86 3.27 46.79
CA GLN A 529 6.43 3.97 47.94
C GLN A 529 7.12 5.28 47.54
N MET A 530 7.83 5.31 46.41
CA MET A 530 8.45 6.53 45.85
C MET A 530 7.40 7.56 45.44
N VAL A 531 6.28 7.13 44.83
CA VAL A 531 5.15 8.02 44.53
C VAL A 531 4.47 8.51 45.82
N ALA A 532 4.32 7.66 46.83
CA ALA A 532 3.75 8.05 48.12
C ALA A 532 4.63 9.03 48.90
N ASN A 533 5.96 8.99 48.70
CA ASN A 533 6.93 9.87 49.34
C ASN A 533 7.19 11.18 48.57
N GLY A 534 6.63 11.34 47.36
CA GLY A 534 6.82 12.55 46.53
C GLY A 534 8.08 12.54 45.65
N ASP A 535 8.80 11.42 45.58
CA ASP A 535 10.04 11.25 44.81
C ASP A 535 9.75 10.89 43.35
N VAL A 536 8.95 11.72 42.66
CA VAL A 536 8.49 11.46 41.29
C VAL A 536 9.65 11.53 40.27
N GLN A 537 10.67 12.35 40.53
CA GLN A 537 11.83 12.50 39.65
C GLN A 537 12.72 11.25 39.59
N ASP A 538 12.88 10.52 40.70
CA ASP A 538 13.66 9.27 40.71
C ASP A 538 12.90 8.10 40.06
N LEU A 539 11.57 8.18 40.05
CA LEU A 539 10.69 7.23 39.36
C LEU A 539 10.82 7.33 37.84
N GLU A 540 10.91 8.54 37.29
CA GLU A 540 11.10 8.80 35.86
C GLU A 540 12.45 8.27 35.36
N VAL A 541 13.50 8.35 36.19
CA VAL A 541 14.84 7.81 35.87
C VAL A 541 14.86 6.28 35.91
N LYS A 542 14.11 5.65 36.84
CA LYS A 542 14.02 4.18 36.96
C LYS A 542 13.11 3.52 35.92
N THR A 543 12.09 4.21 35.39
CA THR A 543 11.23 3.69 34.32
C THR A 543 11.80 3.92 32.92
N ALA A 544 12.78 4.81 32.76
CA ALA A 544 13.50 5.06 31.51
C ALA A 544 14.67 4.09 31.22
N LEU A 545 15.04 3.24 32.20
CA LEU A 545 16.01 2.14 32.08
C LEU A 545 15.28 0.79 32.02
#